data_AF-A0AAW1H968-F1
#
_entry.id   AF-A0AAW1H968-F1
#
_cell.length_a   1.000
_cell.length_b   1.000
_cell.length_c   1.000
_cell.angle_alpha   90.00
_cell.angle_beta   90.00
_cell.angle_gamma   90.00
#
_symmetry.space_group_name_H-M   'P 1'
#
loop_
_entity.id
_entity.type
_entity.pdbx_description
1 polymer ?
#
loop_
_entity_poly.entity_id
_entity_poly.type
_entity_poly.pdbx_seq_one_letter_code
_entity_poly.pdbx_strand_id
1 'polypeptide(L)'
;MVSSRAVHGMEYGFGAHDLAASGVSEVEPKSCPGFIYRSSISLGRTSMSQLEFRTFIEGVASDYHGDTYHLITKNCNHFTDDMANRLTGKRIPGWVNRLAKAGTL
;
A
#
# COMPACT_ATOMS: atom_id res chain seq x y z
N MET A 1 9.73 -7.48 1.30
CA MET A 1 9.59 -6.03 1.59
C MET A 1 8.17 -5.69 1.18
N VAL A 2 7.25 -5.73 2.14
CA VAL A 2 5.87 -5.26 1.93
C VAL A 2 5.88 -3.85 2.48
N SER A 3 6.00 -2.87 1.59
CA SER A 3 5.75 -1.49 1.96
C SER A 3 4.27 -1.40 2.29
N SER A 4 3.97 -0.81 3.43
CA SER A 4 2.62 -0.64 3.96
C SER A 4 2.57 0.71 4.66
N ARG A 5 1.38 1.32 4.69
CA ARG A 5 1.24 2.70 5.15
C ARG A 5 0.36 2.78 6.39
N ALA A 6 0.91 3.31 7.47
CA ALA A 6 0.15 3.62 8.67
C ALA A 6 -0.64 4.93 8.53
N VAL A 7 -1.96 4.89 8.68
CA VAL A 7 -2.87 6.05 8.70
C VAL A 7 -3.92 5.83 9.80
N HIS A 8 -4.20 6.84 10.61
CA HIS A 8 -5.12 6.75 11.77
C HIS A 8 -4.87 5.56 12.71
N GLY A 9 -3.60 5.15 12.88
CA GLY A 9 -3.21 4.05 13.77
C GLY A 9 -3.20 2.67 13.13
N MET A 10 -3.64 2.54 11.87
CA MET A 10 -3.78 1.26 11.17
C MET A 10 -2.91 1.22 9.93
N GLU A 11 -2.37 0.05 9.61
CA GLU A 11 -1.46 -0.18 8.50
C GLU A 11 -2.21 -0.83 7.33
N TYR A 12 -2.12 -0.20 6.16
CA TYR A 12 -2.77 -0.67 4.94
C TYR A 12 -1.76 -1.24 3.95
N GLY A 13 -2.09 -2.40 3.37
CA GLY A 13 -1.27 -3.10 2.39
C GLY A 13 -2.12 -3.73 1.28
N PHE A 14 -1.45 -4.13 0.19
CA PHE A 14 -2.09 -4.83 -0.93
C PHE A 14 -1.43 -6.21 -1.12
N GLY A 15 -2.25 -7.26 -1.16
CA GLY A 15 -1.81 -8.64 -1.28
C GLY A 15 -2.49 -9.39 -2.42
N ALA A 16 -1.89 -10.52 -2.81
CA ALA A 16 -2.41 -11.40 -3.84
C ALA A 16 -3.41 -12.42 -3.25
N HIS A 17 -4.48 -12.69 -3.98
CA HIS A 17 -5.37 -13.84 -3.77
C HIS A 17 -6.25 -14.06 -5.03
N ASP A 18 -6.83 -15.25 -5.20
CA ASP A 18 -7.52 -15.63 -6.44
C ASP A 18 -8.95 -15.06 -6.58
N LEU A 19 -9.46 -14.37 -5.57
CA LEU A 19 -10.80 -13.79 -5.59
C LEU A 19 -10.81 -12.44 -6.32
N ALA A 20 -11.83 -12.21 -7.15
CA ALA A 20 -12.17 -10.91 -7.74
C ALA A 20 -12.77 -9.94 -6.70
N ALA A 21 -12.03 -9.74 -5.62
CA ALA A 21 -12.35 -8.92 -4.47
C ALA A 21 -11.12 -8.10 -4.08
N SER A 22 -11.31 -7.07 -3.25
CA SER A 22 -10.21 -6.22 -2.77
C SER A 22 -9.09 -7.06 -2.14
N GLY A 23 -7.87 -6.89 -2.64
CA GLY A 23 -6.65 -7.38 -2.02
C GLY A 23 -6.07 -6.40 -1.00
N VAL A 24 -6.75 -5.27 -0.74
CA VAL A 24 -6.37 -4.30 0.29
C VAL A 24 -6.72 -4.85 1.65
N SER A 25 -5.75 -4.88 2.56
CA SER A 25 -5.91 -5.32 3.95
C SER A 25 -5.52 -4.21 4.92
N GLU A 26 -6.14 -4.28 6.09
CA GLU A 26 -5.86 -3.43 7.25
C GLU A 26 -5.33 -4.31 8.37
N VAL A 27 -4.16 -3.95 8.92
CA VAL A 27 -3.51 -4.67 10.01
C VAL A 27 -2.98 -3.70 11.05
N GLU A 28 -2.72 -4.20 12.25
CA GLU A 28 -1.94 -3.43 13.22
C GLU A 28 -0.54 -3.12 12.65
N PRO A 29 -0.03 -1.90 12.85
CA PRO A 29 1.27 -1.53 12.32
C PRO A 29 2.37 -2.49 12.76
N LYS A 30 3.23 -2.87 11.80
CA LYS A 30 4.36 -3.79 12.01
C LYS A 30 3.98 -5.24 12.32
N SER A 31 2.70 -5.60 12.22
CA SER A 31 2.16 -6.93 12.55
C SER A 31 1.64 -7.69 11.31
N CYS A 32 2.10 -7.34 10.10
CA CYS A 32 1.69 -8.01 8.88
C CYS A 32 2.11 -9.50 8.89
N PRO A 33 1.16 -10.47 8.86
CA PRO A 33 1.47 -11.89 8.94
C PRO A 33 2.38 -12.36 7.78
N GLY A 34 3.35 -13.22 8.08
CA GLY A 34 4.28 -13.76 7.09
C GLY A 34 5.45 -12.83 6.71
N PHE A 35 5.55 -11.64 7.33
CA PHE A 35 6.64 -10.71 7.10
C PHE A 35 7.34 -10.28 8.39
N ILE A 36 8.64 -10.01 8.30
CA ILE A 36 9.44 -9.46 9.39
C ILE A 36 9.57 -7.95 9.18
N TYR A 37 9.11 -7.17 10.16
CA TYR A 37 9.28 -5.72 10.15
C TYR A 37 10.77 -5.36 10.19
N ARG A 38 11.17 -4.40 9.34
CA ARG A 38 12.55 -3.90 9.28
C ARG A 38 12.68 -2.45 9.71
N SER A 39 11.82 -1.58 9.20
CA SER A 39 11.91 -0.13 9.40
C SER A 39 10.65 0.58 8.93
N SER A 40 10.40 1.78 9.46
CA SER A 40 9.35 2.69 8.98
C SER A 40 9.98 3.95 8.37
N ILE A 41 9.34 4.49 7.34
CA ILE A 41 9.74 5.76 6.70
C ILE A 41 8.57 6.72 6.80
N SER A 42 8.80 7.90 7.37
CA SER A 42 7.77 8.94 7.43
C SER A 42 7.65 9.62 6.06
N LEU A 43 6.46 9.52 5.46
CA LEU A 43 6.15 10.11 4.15
C LEU A 43 5.37 11.44 4.26
N GLY A 44 4.99 11.84 5.47
CA GLY A 44 4.22 13.08 5.72
C GLY A 44 2.95 12.83 6.53
N ARG A 45 2.08 13.85 6.56
CA ARG A 45 0.80 13.83 7.27
C ARG A 45 -0.32 14.17 6.29
N THR A 46 -1.49 13.55 6.48
CA THR A 46 -2.72 13.93 5.77
C THR A 46 -3.57 14.82 6.68
N SER A 47 -4.35 15.72 6.08
CA SER A 47 -5.38 16.50 6.77
C SER A 47 -6.76 15.83 6.77
N MET A 48 -6.90 14.68 6.10
CA MET A 48 -8.15 13.91 6.08
C MET A 48 -8.51 13.45 7.49
N SER A 49 -9.77 13.61 7.84
CA SER A 49 -10.38 12.97 9.01
C SER A 49 -10.50 11.46 8.81
N GLN A 50 -10.74 10.74 9.90
CA GLN A 50 -10.89 9.29 9.86
C GLN A 50 -12.06 8.83 8.97
N LEU A 51 -13.16 9.60 8.93
CA LEU A 51 -14.31 9.29 8.08
C LEU A 51 -13.99 9.52 6.59
N GLU A 52 -13.37 10.65 6.26
CA GLU A 52 -12.93 10.93 4.88
C GLU A 52 -11.93 9.88 4.40
N PHE A 53 -11.00 9.48 5.28
CA PHE A 53 -10.03 8.44 4.98
C PHE A 53 -10.70 7.08 4.74
N ARG A 54 -11.76 6.74 5.49
CA ARG A 54 -12.52 5.49 5.28
C ARG A 54 -13.15 5.43 3.90
N THR A 55 -13.88 6.48 3.50
CA THR A 55 -14.47 6.54 2.16
C THR A 55 -13.39 6.52 1.07
N PHE A 56 -12.27 7.20 1.30
CA PHE A 56 -11.12 7.17 0.40
C PHE A 56 -10.54 5.76 0.23
N ILE A 57 -10.25 5.04 1.32
CA ILE A 57 -9.64 3.70 1.24
C ILE A 57 -10.61 2.68 0.64
N GLU A 58 -11.92 2.80 0.88
CA GLU A 58 -12.94 1.97 0.24
C GLU A 58 -12.94 2.13 -1.29
N GLY A 59 -12.81 3.37 -1.78
CA GLY A 59 -12.67 3.65 -3.21
C GLY A 59 -11.35 3.16 -3.80
N VAL A 60 -10.25 3.20 -3.04
CA VAL A 60 -8.99 2.60 -3.49
C VAL A 60 -9.11 1.07 -3.50
N ALA A 61 -9.75 0.46 -2.51
CA ALA A 61 -9.93 -0.98 -2.41
C ALA A 61 -10.68 -1.58 -3.62
N SER A 62 -11.63 -0.84 -4.22
CA SER A 62 -12.31 -1.27 -5.45
C SER A 62 -11.40 -1.30 -6.70
N ASP A 63 -10.29 -0.56 -6.71
CA ASP A 63 -9.33 -0.56 -7.83
C ASP A 63 -8.21 -1.62 -7.67
N TYR A 64 -8.04 -2.13 -6.45
CA TYR A 64 -6.96 -3.02 -6.04
C TYR A 64 -7.49 -4.40 -5.66
N HIS A 65 -8.02 -5.12 -6.66
CA HIS A 65 -8.41 -6.52 -6.46
C HIS A 65 -7.20 -7.44 -6.33
N GLY A 66 -7.29 -8.44 -5.44
CA GLY A 66 -6.20 -9.36 -5.14
C GLY A 66 -5.78 -10.23 -6.33
N ASP A 67 -6.72 -10.55 -7.23
CA ASP A 67 -6.49 -11.32 -8.46
C ASP A 67 -5.72 -10.52 -9.52
N THR A 68 -5.61 -9.20 -9.35
CA THR A 68 -4.80 -8.32 -10.20
C THR A 68 -3.38 -8.09 -9.69
N TYR A 69 -3.01 -8.72 -8.56
CA TYR A 69 -1.67 -8.58 -8.00
C TYR A 69 -0.62 -9.15 -8.95
N HIS A 70 0.38 -8.33 -9.26
CA HIS A 70 1.51 -8.70 -10.10
C HIS A 70 2.83 -8.28 -9.46
N LEU A 71 3.74 -9.24 -9.28
CA LEU A 71 5.02 -9.04 -8.58
C LEU A 71 5.85 -7.88 -9.13
N ILE A 72 5.80 -7.67 -10.45
CA ILE A 72 6.55 -6.62 -11.14
C ILE A 72 5.73 -5.33 -11.35
N THR A 73 4.50 -5.39 -11.86
CA THR A 73 3.78 -4.21 -12.37
C THR A 73 2.66 -3.70 -11.46
N LYS A 74 2.18 -4.50 -10.49
CA LYS A 74 1.08 -4.11 -9.58
C LYS A 74 1.20 -4.86 -8.25
N ASN A 75 2.12 -4.42 -7.39
CA ASN A 75 2.41 -5.04 -6.10
C ASN A 75 2.16 -4.07 -4.92
N CYS A 76 2.40 -4.53 -3.70
CA CYS A 76 2.27 -3.74 -2.47
C CYS A 76 3.02 -2.38 -2.49
N ASN A 77 4.16 -2.29 -3.19
CA ASN A 77 4.92 -1.05 -3.30
C ASN A 77 4.24 -0.04 -4.23
N HIS A 78 3.60 -0.51 -5.31
CA HIS A 78 2.82 0.37 -6.20
C HIS A 78 1.61 0.94 -5.46
N PHE A 79 0.90 0.09 -4.72
CA PHE A 79 -0.17 0.51 -3.83
C PHE A 79 0.31 1.55 -2.82
N THR A 80 1.44 1.30 -2.14
CA THR A 80 1.97 2.25 -1.15
C THR A 80 2.40 3.59 -1.77
N ASP A 81 2.96 3.55 -2.98
CA ASP A 81 3.36 4.75 -3.72
C ASP A 81 2.16 5.58 -4.19
N ASP A 82 1.08 4.91 -4.62
CA ASP A 82 -0.18 5.55 -4.98
C ASP A 82 -0.84 6.19 -3.75
N MET A 83 -0.98 5.43 -2.66
CA MET A 83 -1.48 5.90 -1.38
C MET A 83 -0.67 7.09 -0.85
N ALA A 84 0.66 7.03 -0.94
CA ALA A 84 1.52 8.13 -0.51
C ALA A 84 1.29 9.39 -1.33
N ASN A 85 1.16 9.24 -2.65
CA ASN A 85 0.92 10.36 -3.54
C ASN A 85 -0.45 11.01 -3.26
N ARG A 86 -1.51 10.20 -3.18
CA ARG A 86 -2.88 10.69 -2.94
C ARG A 86 -3.04 11.38 -1.58
N LEU A 87 -2.38 10.87 -0.54
CA LEU A 87 -2.53 11.39 0.83
C LEU A 87 -1.57 12.54 1.18
N THR A 88 -0.40 12.61 0.54
CA THR A 88 0.66 13.57 0.93
C THR A 88 1.30 14.32 -0.22
N GLY A 89 0.93 14.03 -1.47
CA GLY A 89 1.58 14.56 -2.67
C GLY A 89 3.03 14.09 -2.84
N LYS A 90 3.46 13.06 -2.10
CA LYS A 90 4.84 12.56 -2.07
C LYS A 90 4.88 11.10 -2.49
N ARG A 91 5.93 10.73 -3.22
CA ARG A 91 6.20 9.37 -3.67
C ARG A 91 7.12 8.63 -2.69
N ILE A 92 7.08 7.30 -2.70
CA ILE A 92 7.99 6.49 -1.89
C ILE A 92 9.43 6.57 -2.43
N PRO A 93 10.46 6.35 -1.61
CA PRO A 93 11.84 6.37 -2.09
C PRO A 93 12.06 5.34 -3.21
N GLY A 94 12.71 5.76 -4.29
CA GLY A 94 12.87 4.95 -5.49
C GLY A 94 13.59 3.61 -5.28
N TRP A 95 14.33 3.45 -4.17
CA TRP A 95 14.98 2.21 -3.80
C TRP A 95 14.03 1.12 -3.29
N VAL A 96 12.83 1.50 -2.80
CA VAL A 96 11.84 0.57 -2.21
C VAL A 96 11.30 -0.40 -3.25
N ASN A 97 11.20 0.03 -4.51
CA ASN A 97 10.65 -0.79 -5.60
C ASN A 97 11.63 -0.97 -6.78
N ARG A 98 12.95 -1.01 -6.52
CA ARG A 98 13.99 -1.16 -7.57
C ARG A 98 13.82 -2.40 -8.44
N LEU A 99 13.40 -3.53 -7.85
CA LEU A 99 13.23 -4.79 -8.57
C LEU A 99 12.03 -4.79 -9.53
N ALA A 100 10.93 -4.13 -9.16
CA ALA A 100 9.81 -3.93 -10.07
C ALA A 100 10.19 -3.08 -11.29
N LYS A 101 11.07 -2.08 -11.11
CA LYS A 101 11.53 -1.23 -12.21
C LYS A 101 12.43 -1.95 -13.20
N ALA A 102 13.15 -2.99 -12.77
CA ALA A 102 14.06 -3.76 -13.62
C ALA A 102 13.36 -4.66 -14.66
N GLY A 103 12.06 -4.94 -14.50
CA GLY A 103 11.26 -5.72 -15.44
C GLY A 103 10.53 -4.90 -16.51
N THR A 104 10.81 -3.60 -16.60
CA THR A 104 10.26 -2.70 -17.62
C THR A 104 11.29 -2.57 -18.74
N LEU A 105 11.25 -3.49 -19.72
CA LEU A 105 11.89 -3.35 -21.03
C LEU A 105 10.81 -3.32 -22.10
#